data_AF-A0A1V6AVH6-F1
#
_entry.id   AF-A0A1V6AVH6-F1
#
_cell.length_a   1.000
_cell.length_b   1.000
_cell.length_c   1.000
_cell.angle_alpha   90.00
_cell.angle_beta   90.00
_cell.angle_gamma   90.00
#
_symmetry.space_group_name_H-M   'P 1'
#
loop_
_entity.id
_entity.type
_entity.pdbx_description
1 polymer ?
#
loop_
_entity_poly.entity_id
_entity_poly.type
_entity_poly.pdbx_seq_one_letter_code
_entity_poly.pdbx_strand_id
1 'polypeptide(L)'
;MGEGGRNREPIGGISPNPAADPRPLRRYLKAGTRGRLDLPPGLIKKLGASPGARLEVRARDGRFEIKPNIHSLSRLYIEPTSRCNLACRTCIRNTWKEPMGDMSTALFGRLVSQLKDFCHLESVMFAGFGEPTAHADILRMIRAVKTLGLRVEITTNGTLLDGPMIDGLRRAGLDMLWASFDSAGEKGFEDIRRGAKFEPIVAALKNLQAGNVRGRRKIRVGISFVVMRRNVADLKRMDDLAREVGADKVLVSNILPYSEDMEKEMLCALTLSTATFSSAARTEISLPRMDVASHTREAILHLLQGYENLSLMGNPIFAETNFCRFVEDRTAFVRWDGQVAPCLGLLHGYTTYLYGYERNIKPHGFGNVGQRTLGCIWRSRNYRRFREKIRNFDFAPCHICGGCNLLESNDEDCLGNTFPSCGGCLWAQGLIQCP
;
A
#
# COMPACT_ATOMS: atom_id res chain seq x y z
N MET A 1 66.88 -8.62 -7.37
CA MET A 1 66.30 -7.96 -6.18
C MET A 1 65.05 -7.25 -6.69
N GLY A 2 63.83 -7.80 -6.69
CA GLY A 2 63.21 -8.66 -5.69
C GLY A 2 62.39 -7.78 -4.75
N GLU A 3 61.16 -7.43 -5.17
CA GLU A 3 60.03 -6.86 -4.39
C GLU A 3 58.99 -6.37 -5.41
N GLY A 4 57.69 -6.66 -5.40
CA GLY A 4 56.81 -7.39 -4.51
C GLY A 4 55.40 -7.17 -5.06
N GLY A 5 55.02 -7.93 -6.09
CA GLY A 5 53.71 -7.82 -6.74
C GLY A 5 52.60 -8.29 -5.81
N ARG A 6 51.73 -7.37 -5.37
CA ARG A 6 50.48 -7.74 -4.69
C ARG A 6 49.46 -8.16 -5.74
N ASN A 7 49.28 -9.47 -5.87
CA ASN A 7 48.12 -10.09 -6.49
C ASN A 7 46.85 -9.51 -5.85
N ARG A 8 46.04 -8.79 -6.64
CA ARG A 8 44.64 -8.55 -6.32
C ARG A 8 43.88 -9.79 -6.77
N GLU A 9 43.50 -10.63 -5.82
CA GLU A 9 42.54 -11.71 -6.07
C GLU A 9 41.23 -11.12 -6.61
N PRO A 10 40.58 -11.78 -7.58
CA PRO A 10 39.29 -11.35 -8.08
C PRO A 10 38.25 -11.53 -6.96
N ILE A 11 37.67 -10.40 -6.54
CA ILE A 11 36.54 -10.35 -5.61
C ILE A 11 35.46 -11.29 -6.16
N GLY A 12 35.16 -12.33 -5.37
CA GLY A 12 34.25 -13.40 -5.71
C GLY A 12 32.93 -12.86 -6.25
N GLY A 13 32.51 -13.45 -7.38
CA GLY A 13 31.29 -13.11 -8.08
C GLY A 13 30.09 -13.11 -7.14
N ILE A 14 29.50 -11.92 -6.95
CA ILE A 14 28.17 -11.76 -6.42
C ILE A 14 27.25 -12.49 -7.39
N SER A 15 26.76 -13.66 -6.99
CA SER A 15 25.70 -14.36 -7.70
C SER A 15 24.54 -13.38 -7.89
N PRO A 16 24.07 -13.11 -9.12
CA PRO A 16 23.03 -12.13 -9.35
C PRO A 16 21.78 -12.58 -8.58
N ASN A 17 21.43 -11.78 -7.58
CA ASN A 17 20.12 -11.82 -6.95
C ASN A 17 19.08 -11.80 -8.08
N PRO A 18 18.12 -12.74 -8.16
CA PRO A 18 17.08 -12.72 -9.18
C PRO A 18 16.08 -11.61 -8.84
N ALA A 19 16.55 -10.36 -8.93
CA ALA A 19 15.69 -9.22 -9.15
C ALA A 19 14.90 -9.53 -10.42
N ALA A 20 13.59 -9.56 -10.30
CA ALA A 20 12.68 -9.78 -11.41
C ALA A 20 13.13 -8.92 -12.60
N ASP A 21 13.36 -9.54 -13.74
CA ASP A 21 13.71 -8.86 -14.98
C ASP A 21 12.78 -7.64 -15.18
N PRO A 22 13.32 -6.41 -15.20
CA PRO A 22 12.51 -5.19 -15.27
C PRO A 22 11.85 -5.02 -16.64
N ARG A 23 12.16 -5.88 -17.62
CA ARG A 23 11.49 -5.86 -18.92
C ARG A 23 10.02 -6.23 -18.74
N PRO A 24 9.08 -5.48 -19.34
CA PRO A 24 7.67 -5.85 -19.31
C PRO A 24 7.52 -7.26 -19.89
N LEU A 25 6.80 -8.12 -19.16
CA LEU A 25 6.45 -9.46 -19.59
C LEU A 25 5.72 -9.37 -20.93
N ARG A 26 6.44 -9.60 -22.03
CA ARG A 26 5.85 -9.61 -23.38
C ARG A 26 4.94 -10.80 -23.50
N ARG A 27 3.64 -10.55 -23.69
CA ARG A 27 2.64 -11.57 -23.97
C ARG A 27 1.99 -11.26 -25.31
N TYR A 28 1.96 -12.26 -26.17
CA TYR A 28 1.23 -12.17 -27.42
C TYR A 28 -0.20 -12.64 -27.18
N LEU A 29 -1.17 -11.81 -27.59
CA LEU A 29 -2.58 -12.19 -27.65
C LEU A 29 -2.87 -12.67 -29.07
N LYS A 30 -3.63 -13.76 -29.20
CA LYS A 30 -4.11 -14.22 -30.50
C LYS A 30 -5.44 -13.53 -30.79
N ALA A 31 -5.58 -13.00 -32.00
CA ALA A 31 -6.87 -12.58 -32.51
C ALA A 31 -7.65 -13.86 -32.89
N GLY A 32 -8.70 -14.15 -32.13
CA GLY A 32 -9.71 -15.14 -32.47
C GLY A 32 -10.66 -14.63 -33.56
N THR A 33 -11.65 -15.46 -33.91
CA THR A 33 -12.65 -15.11 -34.94
C THR A 33 -13.47 -13.89 -34.55
N ARG A 34 -13.82 -13.05 -35.53
CA ARG A 34 -14.67 -11.84 -35.35
C ARG A 34 -14.09 -10.80 -34.39
N GLY A 35 -12.77 -10.64 -34.37
CA GLY A 35 -12.10 -9.58 -33.59
C GLY A 35 -12.04 -9.84 -32.07
N ARG A 36 -12.27 -11.08 -31.62
CA ARG A 36 -12.09 -11.46 -30.21
C ARG A 36 -10.59 -11.62 -29.90
N LEU A 37 -10.16 -11.23 -28.70
CA LEU A 37 -8.80 -11.49 -28.22
C LEU A 37 -8.80 -12.67 -27.25
N ASP A 38 -7.97 -13.68 -27.53
CA ASP A 38 -7.82 -14.84 -26.66
C ASP A 38 -6.85 -14.51 -25.52
N LEU A 39 -7.39 -14.36 -24.31
CA LEU A 39 -6.60 -14.05 -23.11
C LEU A 39 -6.06 -15.35 -22.47
N PRO A 40 -4.76 -15.44 -22.16
CA PRO A 40 -4.22 -16.60 -21.47
C PRO A 40 -4.76 -16.70 -20.03
N PRO A 41 -4.86 -17.91 -19.44
CA PRO A 41 -5.47 -18.12 -18.11
C PRO A 41 -4.91 -17.20 -17.01
N GLY A 42 -3.59 -16.98 -17.00
CA GLY A 42 -2.95 -16.09 -16.03
C GLY A 42 -3.36 -14.62 -16.18
N LEU A 43 -3.67 -14.16 -17.40
CA LEU A 43 -4.16 -12.80 -17.64
C LEU A 43 -5.65 -12.69 -17.33
N ILE A 44 -6.44 -13.74 -17.58
CA ILE A 44 -7.85 -13.82 -17.18
C ILE A 44 -7.99 -13.61 -15.67
N LYS A 45 -7.19 -14.32 -14.87
CA LYS A 45 -7.18 -14.17 -13.40
C LYS A 45 -6.80 -12.75 -12.99
N LYS A 46 -5.70 -12.23 -13.52
CA LYS A 46 -5.21 -10.87 -13.21
C LYS A 46 -6.20 -9.77 -13.61
N LEU A 47 -6.89 -9.90 -14.74
CA LEU A 47 -7.90 -8.93 -15.18
C LEU A 47 -9.27 -9.16 -14.54
N GLY A 48 -9.51 -10.31 -13.91
CA GLY A 48 -10.85 -10.68 -13.45
C GLY A 48 -11.84 -10.87 -14.59
N ALA A 49 -11.35 -11.37 -15.72
CA ALA A 49 -12.07 -11.45 -16.99
C ALA A 49 -12.96 -12.71 -17.08
N SER A 50 -13.90 -12.86 -16.14
CA SER A 50 -14.93 -13.90 -16.22
C SER A 50 -15.87 -13.65 -17.42
N PRO A 51 -16.53 -14.67 -17.98
CA PRO A 51 -17.54 -14.48 -19.03
C PRO A 51 -18.57 -13.41 -18.64
N GLY A 52 -18.79 -12.42 -19.52
CA GLY A 52 -19.69 -11.29 -19.27
C GLY A 52 -19.12 -10.15 -18.40
N ALA A 53 -17.87 -10.26 -17.91
CA ALA A 53 -17.21 -9.15 -17.23
C ALA A 53 -16.95 -8.00 -18.20
N ARG A 54 -17.16 -6.76 -17.73
CA ARG A 54 -16.78 -5.54 -18.44
C ARG A 54 -15.37 -5.16 -18.03
N LEU A 55 -14.50 -4.95 -19.01
CA LEU A 55 -13.14 -4.44 -18.82
C LEU A 55 -13.05 -3.08 -19.49
N GLU A 56 -12.45 -2.12 -18.81
CA GLU A 56 -12.16 -0.80 -19.36
C GLU A 56 -10.90 -0.90 -20.23
N VAL A 57 -10.92 -0.28 -21.40
CA VAL A 57 -9.75 -0.13 -22.27
C VAL A 57 -9.45 1.35 -22.42
N ARG A 58 -8.27 1.77 -21.97
CA ARG A 58 -7.76 3.13 -22.17
C ARG A 58 -6.84 3.14 -23.39
N ALA A 59 -7.04 4.10 -24.28
CA ALA A 59 -6.19 4.30 -25.46
C ALA A 59 -5.47 5.64 -25.35
N ARG A 60 -4.15 5.62 -25.49
CA ARG A 60 -3.30 6.84 -25.48
C ARG A 60 -2.08 6.63 -26.37
N ASP A 61 -1.84 7.53 -27.31
CA ASP A 61 -0.64 7.57 -28.16
C ASP A 61 -0.30 6.21 -28.82
N GLY A 62 -1.33 5.53 -29.37
CA GLY A 62 -1.20 4.21 -30.00
C GLY A 62 -1.02 3.03 -29.03
N ARG A 63 -1.01 3.28 -27.71
CA ARG A 63 -0.97 2.26 -26.65
C ARG A 63 -2.38 1.99 -26.14
N PHE A 64 -2.66 0.71 -25.90
CA PHE A 64 -3.91 0.26 -25.30
C PHE A 64 -3.62 -0.39 -23.96
N GLU A 65 -4.32 0.06 -22.91
CA GLU A 65 -4.24 -0.49 -21.57
C GLU A 65 -5.59 -1.10 -21.21
N ILE A 66 -5.61 -2.38 -20.84
CA ILE A 66 -6.80 -3.06 -20.34
C ILE A 66 -6.76 -3.00 -18.81
N LYS A 67 -7.71 -2.29 -18.20
CA LYS A 67 -7.80 -2.21 -16.73
C LYS A 67 -8.51 -3.45 -16.16
N PRO A 68 -8.10 -3.95 -14.99
CA PRO A 68 -8.79 -5.04 -14.30
C PRO A 68 -10.24 -4.70 -13.94
N ASN A 69 -11.11 -5.71 -13.90
CA ASN A 69 -12.48 -5.58 -13.44
C ASN A 69 -12.53 -5.27 -11.93
N ILE A 70 -12.92 -4.05 -11.55
CA ILE A 70 -13.02 -3.62 -10.13
C ILE A 70 -13.98 -4.41 -9.26
N HIS A 71 -14.84 -5.24 -9.85
CA HIS A 71 -15.75 -6.10 -9.10
C HIS A 71 -15.21 -7.52 -8.88
N SER A 72 -14.00 -7.82 -9.36
CA SER A 72 -13.31 -9.09 -9.11
C SER A 72 -12.34 -8.97 -7.93
N LEU A 73 -12.78 -9.32 -6.72
CA LEU A 73 -11.95 -9.20 -5.52
C LEU A 73 -10.62 -9.95 -5.71
N SER A 74 -9.51 -9.24 -5.52
CA SER A 74 -8.15 -9.74 -5.76
C SER A 74 -7.29 -9.77 -4.51
N ARG A 75 -7.60 -8.91 -3.53
CA ARG A 75 -6.89 -8.83 -2.26
C ARG A 75 -7.88 -8.56 -1.12
N LEU A 76 -7.66 -9.21 0.02
CA LEU A 76 -8.47 -9.01 1.23
C LEU A 76 -7.57 -8.59 2.38
N TYR A 77 -7.91 -7.50 3.06
CA TYR A 77 -7.29 -7.11 4.32
C TYR A 77 -8.16 -7.62 5.45
N ILE A 78 -7.53 -8.23 6.45
CA ILE A 78 -8.18 -8.69 7.67
C ILE A 78 -7.47 -8.03 8.83
N GLU A 79 -8.22 -7.28 9.64
CA GLU A 79 -7.74 -6.77 10.92
C GLU A 79 -8.00 -7.83 11.99
N PRO A 80 -6.97 -8.58 12.44
CA PRO A 80 -7.17 -9.58 13.48
C PRO A 80 -7.42 -8.92 14.84
N THR A 81 -6.82 -7.76 15.10
CA THR A 81 -6.98 -7.00 16.34
C THR A 81 -6.76 -5.53 16.07
N SER A 82 -7.45 -4.68 16.82
CA SER A 82 -7.19 -3.23 16.91
C SER A 82 -6.32 -2.86 18.13
N ARG A 83 -5.90 -3.86 18.93
CA ARG A 83 -4.94 -3.68 20.02
C ARG A 83 -3.52 -3.64 19.48
N CYS A 84 -2.67 -2.84 20.10
CA CYS A 84 -1.25 -2.80 19.79
C CYS A 84 -0.46 -2.43 21.05
N ASN A 85 0.72 -3.02 21.18
CA ASN A 85 1.64 -2.89 22.31
C ASN A 85 2.53 -1.62 22.22
N LEU A 86 2.32 -0.77 21.22
CA LEU A 86 3.00 0.51 21.04
C LEU A 86 2.03 1.69 21.10
N ALA A 87 2.60 2.88 21.32
CA ALA A 87 1.91 4.17 21.33
C ALA A 87 2.60 5.17 20.38
N CYS A 88 2.77 4.77 19.11
CA CYS A 88 3.49 5.57 18.11
C CYS A 88 2.89 6.97 17.96
N ARG A 89 3.75 7.97 17.75
CA ARG A 89 3.34 9.38 17.54
C ARG A 89 2.39 9.53 16.36
N THR A 90 2.64 8.78 15.29
CA THR A 90 1.92 8.83 14.02
C THR A 90 0.71 7.90 13.95
N CYS A 91 0.27 7.33 15.08
CA CYS A 91 -0.80 6.35 15.08
C CYS A 91 -2.19 7.00 15.10
N ILE A 92 -3.09 6.53 14.23
CA ILE A 92 -4.51 6.90 14.22
C ILE A 92 -5.21 6.70 15.57
N ARG A 93 -4.73 5.73 16.37
CA ARG A 93 -5.29 5.36 17.68
C ARG A 93 -5.25 6.53 18.66
N ASN A 94 -4.44 7.56 18.39
CA ASN A 94 -4.38 8.79 19.19
C ASN A 94 -5.65 9.66 19.04
N THR A 95 -6.40 9.51 17.94
CA THR A 95 -7.61 10.31 17.61
C THR A 95 -8.88 9.48 17.46
N TRP A 96 -8.77 8.18 17.71
CA TRP A 96 -9.84 7.22 17.56
C TRP A 96 -10.63 7.10 18.87
N LYS A 97 -11.96 6.96 18.79
CA LYS A 97 -12.84 6.78 19.98
C LYS A 97 -13.64 5.47 20.03
N GLU A 98 -13.53 4.60 19.04
CA GLU A 98 -14.20 3.29 19.02
C GLU A 98 -13.54 2.26 19.98
N PRO A 99 -14.27 1.21 20.41
CA PRO A 99 -13.70 0.16 21.23
C PRO A 99 -12.61 -0.64 20.50
N MET A 100 -11.61 -1.08 21.27
CA MET A 100 -10.62 -2.05 20.79
C MET A 100 -11.14 -3.47 20.94
N GLY A 101 -10.74 -4.37 20.04
CA GLY A 101 -11.19 -5.74 20.04
C GLY A 101 -10.35 -6.67 19.18
N ASP A 102 -10.69 -7.94 19.26
CA ASP A 102 -9.98 -9.08 18.67
C ASP A 102 -10.97 -9.92 17.87
N MET A 103 -10.56 -10.37 16.68
CA MET A 103 -11.39 -11.18 15.81
C MET A 103 -11.54 -12.59 16.39
N SER A 104 -12.75 -12.92 16.83
CA SER A 104 -13.02 -14.27 17.35
C SER A 104 -12.72 -15.37 16.32
N THR A 105 -12.24 -16.52 16.80
CA THR A 105 -11.98 -17.71 15.98
C THR A 105 -13.21 -18.14 15.17
N ALA A 106 -14.41 -18.01 15.74
CA ALA A 106 -15.67 -18.34 15.07
C ALA A 106 -15.97 -17.39 13.90
N LEU A 107 -15.77 -16.09 14.09
CA LEU A 107 -15.95 -15.09 13.02
C LEU A 107 -14.92 -15.30 11.90
N PHE A 108 -13.65 -15.49 12.26
CA PHE A 108 -12.60 -15.78 11.30
C PHE A 108 -12.86 -17.07 10.52
N GLY A 109 -13.27 -18.15 11.20
CA GLY A 109 -13.64 -19.41 10.54
C GLY A 109 -14.78 -19.25 9.54
N ARG A 110 -15.79 -18.44 9.88
CA ARG A 110 -16.88 -18.08 8.94
C ARG A 110 -16.37 -17.28 7.75
N LEU A 111 -15.44 -16.34 7.94
CA LEU A 111 -14.87 -15.56 6.85
C LEU A 111 -14.04 -16.43 5.89
N VAL A 112 -13.10 -17.22 6.44
CA VAL A 112 -12.17 -18.02 5.63
C VAL A 112 -12.87 -19.08 4.79
N SER A 113 -13.94 -19.71 5.31
CA SER A 113 -14.69 -20.73 4.57
C SER A 113 -15.33 -20.21 3.28
N GLN A 114 -15.53 -18.90 3.16
CA GLN A 114 -16.13 -18.22 2.01
C GLN A 114 -15.08 -17.77 0.98
N LEU A 115 -13.79 -17.74 1.32
CA LEU A 115 -12.75 -17.19 0.43
C LEU A 115 -12.53 -18.05 -0.82
N LYS A 116 -12.83 -19.35 -0.75
CA LYS A 116 -12.80 -20.27 -1.90
C LYS A 116 -13.77 -19.87 -3.02
N ASP A 117 -14.80 -19.08 -2.71
CA ASP A 117 -15.81 -18.63 -3.68
C ASP A 117 -15.29 -17.47 -4.56
N PHE A 118 -14.12 -16.91 -4.24
CA PHE A 118 -13.51 -15.81 -4.98
C PHE A 118 -12.38 -16.31 -5.87
N CYS A 119 -12.71 -16.73 -7.10
CA CYS A 119 -11.75 -17.31 -8.05
C CYS A 119 -10.58 -16.39 -8.45
N HIS A 120 -10.76 -15.07 -8.31
CA HIS A 120 -9.75 -14.06 -8.63
C HIS A 120 -8.97 -13.58 -7.40
N LEU A 121 -9.30 -14.07 -6.19
CA LEU A 121 -8.57 -13.71 -4.98
C LEU A 121 -7.14 -14.26 -5.05
N GLU A 122 -6.16 -13.39 -4.85
CA GLU A 122 -4.74 -13.73 -4.95
C GLU A 122 -4.04 -13.71 -3.59
N SER A 123 -4.45 -12.79 -2.71
CA SER A 123 -3.76 -12.57 -1.45
C SER A 123 -4.67 -12.14 -0.31
N VAL A 124 -4.25 -12.46 0.91
CA VAL A 124 -4.79 -11.89 2.15
C VAL A 124 -3.66 -11.19 2.88
N MET A 125 -3.95 -9.98 3.34
CA MET A 125 -3.08 -9.16 4.17
C MET A 125 -3.64 -9.12 5.60
N PHE A 126 -2.87 -9.59 6.58
CA PHE A 126 -3.15 -9.35 7.99
C PHE A 126 -2.58 -7.98 8.36
N ALA A 127 -3.46 -6.98 8.44
CA ALA A 127 -3.13 -5.60 8.70
C ALA A 127 -4.36 -4.86 9.22
N GLY A 128 -4.17 -3.64 9.70
CA GLY A 128 -5.20 -2.80 10.30
C GLY A 128 -4.51 -1.70 11.06
N PHE A 129 -5.12 -1.25 12.16
CA PHE A 129 -4.51 -0.25 13.03
C PHE A 129 -4.00 -0.79 14.37
N GLY A 130 -4.20 -2.09 14.63
CA GLY A 130 -3.54 -2.83 15.72
C GLY A 130 -2.21 -3.46 15.32
N GLU A 131 -1.71 -4.37 16.17
CA GLU A 131 -0.53 -5.20 15.92
C GLU A 131 -0.98 -6.64 15.66
N PRO A 132 -1.00 -7.09 14.39
CA PRO A 132 -1.44 -8.44 14.05
C PRO A 132 -0.72 -9.56 14.79
N THR A 133 0.58 -9.43 15.07
CA THR A 133 1.34 -10.46 15.79
C THR A 133 0.98 -10.58 17.28
N ALA A 134 0.26 -9.60 17.83
CA ALA A 134 -0.26 -9.66 19.20
C ALA A 134 -1.55 -10.50 19.33
N HIS A 135 -2.20 -10.84 18.21
CA HIS A 135 -3.40 -11.67 18.25
C HIS A 135 -3.05 -13.13 18.53
N ALA A 136 -3.67 -13.73 19.56
CA ALA A 136 -3.34 -15.08 20.03
C ALA A 136 -3.43 -16.16 18.92
N ASP A 137 -4.38 -16.03 18.00
CA ASP A 137 -4.59 -16.98 16.90
C ASP A 137 -3.84 -16.63 15.59
N ILE A 138 -2.95 -15.63 15.55
CA ILE A 138 -2.39 -15.12 14.28
C ILE A 138 -1.73 -16.21 13.42
N LEU A 139 -0.98 -17.13 14.03
CA LEU A 139 -0.33 -18.24 13.33
C LEU A 139 -1.34 -19.22 12.73
N ARG A 140 -2.44 -19.48 13.44
CA ARG A 140 -3.55 -20.31 12.97
C ARG A 140 -4.27 -19.63 11.81
N MET A 141 -4.49 -18.32 11.92
CA MET A 141 -5.15 -17.53 10.88
C MET A 141 -4.34 -17.54 9.57
N ILE A 142 -3.04 -17.29 9.65
CA ILE A 142 -2.12 -17.37 8.50
C ILE A 142 -2.18 -18.76 7.85
N ARG A 143 -2.08 -19.83 8.66
CA ARG A 143 -2.12 -21.20 8.14
C ARG A 143 -3.43 -21.50 7.43
N ALA A 144 -4.57 -21.11 8.00
CA ALA A 144 -5.89 -21.36 7.44
C ALA A 144 -6.11 -20.67 6.09
N VAL A 145 -5.57 -19.46 5.91
CA VAL A 145 -5.58 -18.79 4.61
C VAL A 145 -4.63 -19.50 3.64
N LYS A 146 -3.43 -19.85 4.09
CA LYS A 146 -2.42 -20.47 3.24
C LYS A 146 -2.88 -21.83 2.67
N THR A 147 -3.66 -22.60 3.41
CA THR A 147 -4.23 -23.88 2.93
C THR A 147 -5.21 -23.71 1.76
N LEU A 148 -5.72 -22.50 1.53
CA LEU A 148 -6.54 -22.18 0.34
C LEU A 148 -5.69 -21.87 -0.90
N GLY A 149 -4.35 -21.94 -0.81
CA GLY A 149 -3.45 -21.62 -1.91
C GLY A 149 -3.27 -20.12 -2.16
N LEU A 150 -3.74 -19.27 -1.23
CA LEU A 150 -3.61 -17.81 -1.31
C LEU A 150 -2.23 -17.37 -0.82
N ARG A 151 -1.74 -16.25 -1.36
CA ARG A 151 -0.57 -15.56 -0.80
C ARG A 151 -0.95 -14.89 0.52
N VAL A 152 -0.12 -15.03 1.54
CA VAL A 152 -0.37 -14.44 2.86
C VAL A 152 0.70 -13.41 3.20
N GLU A 153 0.26 -12.21 3.53
CA GLU A 153 1.09 -11.07 3.88
C GLU A 153 0.69 -10.56 5.28
N ILE A 154 1.62 -9.96 6.01
CA ILE A 154 1.36 -9.36 7.33
C ILE A 154 2.12 -8.05 7.47
N THR A 155 1.51 -7.03 8.08
CA THR A 155 2.25 -5.86 8.60
C THR A 155 2.47 -6.04 10.08
N THR A 156 3.67 -5.74 10.57
CA THR A 156 4.01 -5.80 11.99
C THR A 156 4.92 -4.66 12.40
N ASN A 157 4.77 -4.23 13.65
CA ASN A 157 5.68 -3.31 14.30
C ASN A 157 7.03 -3.95 14.66
N GLY A 158 7.14 -5.28 14.58
CA GLY A 158 8.38 -6.04 14.75
C GLY A 158 8.74 -6.43 16.19
N THR A 159 8.11 -5.84 17.20
CA THR A 159 8.50 -6.02 18.61
C THR A 159 8.22 -7.41 19.18
N LEU A 160 7.31 -8.17 18.57
CA LEU A 160 6.96 -9.53 18.98
C LEU A 160 7.61 -10.61 18.09
N LEU A 161 8.60 -10.24 17.27
CA LEU A 161 9.32 -11.16 16.39
C LEU A 161 10.44 -11.90 17.13
N ASP A 162 10.10 -12.69 18.12
CA ASP A 162 11.04 -13.63 18.74
C ASP A 162 11.25 -14.89 17.86
N GLY A 163 12.18 -15.76 18.28
CA GLY A 163 12.46 -17.02 17.58
C GLY A 163 11.21 -17.90 17.39
N PRO A 164 10.45 -18.19 18.46
CA PRO A 164 9.19 -18.93 18.36
C PRO A 164 8.18 -18.34 17.39
N MET A 165 7.97 -17.02 17.39
CA MET A 165 7.06 -16.33 16.47
C MET A 165 7.55 -16.44 15.02
N ILE A 166 8.82 -16.15 14.74
CA ILE A 166 9.40 -16.25 13.39
C ILE A 166 9.26 -17.67 12.83
N ASP A 167 9.58 -18.69 13.63
CA ASP A 167 9.42 -20.08 13.24
C ASP A 167 7.95 -20.46 13.05
N GLY A 168 7.07 -19.92 13.90
CA GLY A 168 5.63 -20.02 13.78
C GLY A 168 5.11 -19.49 12.45
N LEU A 169 5.51 -18.27 12.07
CA LEU A 169 5.14 -17.62 10.81
C LEU A 169 5.61 -18.44 9.60
N ARG A 170 6.85 -18.98 9.67
CA ARG A 170 7.41 -19.82 8.61
C ARG A 170 6.64 -21.13 8.45
N ARG A 171 6.32 -21.81 9.56
CA ARG A 171 5.50 -23.04 9.56
C ARG A 171 4.06 -22.79 9.12
N ALA A 172 3.49 -21.63 9.47
CA ALA A 172 2.17 -21.22 9.01
C ALA A 172 2.15 -20.94 7.49
N GLY A 173 3.31 -20.62 6.92
CA GLY A 173 3.49 -20.41 5.49
C GLY A 173 3.26 -18.98 5.03
N LEU A 174 3.61 -18.02 5.89
CA LEU A 174 3.67 -16.60 5.54
C LEU A 174 4.58 -16.38 4.32
N ASP A 175 4.16 -15.55 3.37
CA ASP A 175 4.94 -15.23 2.17
C ASP A 175 5.68 -13.90 2.29
N MET A 176 5.05 -12.88 2.91
CA MET A 176 5.60 -11.52 3.02
C MET A 176 5.36 -10.94 4.41
N LEU A 177 6.40 -10.36 4.99
CA LEU A 177 6.36 -9.59 6.22
C LEU A 177 6.74 -8.13 5.91
N TRP A 178 5.83 -7.21 6.20
CA TRP A 178 6.07 -5.77 6.14
C TRP A 178 6.40 -5.25 7.52
N ALA A 179 7.66 -4.92 7.75
CA ALA A 179 8.14 -4.33 8.99
C ALA A 179 8.01 -2.80 8.93
N SER A 180 7.35 -2.22 9.92
CA SER A 180 7.25 -0.78 10.03
C SER A 180 8.54 -0.16 10.59
N PHE A 181 9.22 0.65 9.78
CA PHE A 181 10.37 1.47 10.17
C PHE A 181 10.13 2.89 9.71
N ASP A 182 10.10 3.83 10.66
CA ASP A 182 9.87 5.26 10.36
C ASP A 182 11.15 6.11 10.57
N SER A 183 12.30 5.44 10.67
CA SER A 183 13.63 6.05 10.64
C SER A 183 14.67 4.98 10.33
N ALA A 184 15.79 5.39 9.73
CA ALA A 184 16.94 4.52 9.49
C ALA A 184 17.87 4.41 10.70
N GLY A 185 17.71 5.26 11.73
CA GLY A 185 18.53 5.25 12.94
C GLY A 185 17.72 5.06 14.22
N GLU A 186 18.36 4.50 15.24
CA GLU A 186 17.78 4.20 16.55
C GLU A 186 17.02 5.38 17.15
N LYS A 187 17.68 6.53 17.33
CA LYS A 187 17.07 7.72 17.96
C LYS A 187 15.79 8.18 17.29
N GLY A 188 15.78 8.24 15.95
CA GLY A 188 14.59 8.66 15.19
C GLY A 188 13.48 7.61 15.25
N PHE A 189 13.86 6.34 15.18
CA PHE A 189 12.92 5.22 15.23
C PHE A 189 12.20 5.17 16.57
N GLU A 190 12.93 5.26 17.67
CA GLU A 190 12.38 5.19 19.03
C GLU A 190 11.57 6.43 19.42
N ASP A 191 11.91 7.61 18.88
CA ASP A 191 11.08 8.82 19.07
C ASP A 191 9.70 8.67 18.41
N ILE A 192 9.67 8.15 17.18
CA ILE A 192 8.43 8.01 16.41
C ILE A 192 7.62 6.80 16.91
N ARG A 193 8.27 5.66 17.08
CA ARG A 193 7.65 4.37 17.44
C ARG A 193 7.80 4.08 18.94
N ARG A 194 7.29 4.99 19.76
CA ARG A 194 7.37 4.94 21.23
C ARG A 194 6.99 3.56 21.80
N GLY A 195 7.91 3.00 22.58
CA GLY A 195 7.80 1.66 23.18
C GLY A 195 8.52 0.56 22.38
N ALA A 196 9.00 0.85 21.18
CA ALA A 196 9.84 -0.06 20.40
C ALA A 196 11.33 0.21 20.63
N LYS A 197 12.16 -0.80 20.38
CA LYS A 197 13.62 -0.72 20.38
C LYS A 197 14.16 -1.13 19.02
N PHE A 198 15.08 -0.35 18.46
CA PHE A 198 15.53 -0.53 17.07
C PHE A 198 16.34 -1.83 16.89
N GLU A 199 17.38 -2.03 17.71
CA GLU A 199 18.34 -3.12 17.59
C GLU A 199 17.68 -4.50 17.73
N PRO A 200 16.77 -4.75 18.69
CA PRO A 200 16.11 -6.05 18.78
C PRO A 200 15.29 -6.40 17.55
N ILE A 201 14.62 -5.42 16.92
CA ILE A 201 13.82 -5.64 15.70
C ILE A 201 14.74 -5.94 14.52
N VAL A 202 15.83 -5.18 14.38
CA VAL A 202 16.85 -5.45 13.35
C VAL A 202 17.45 -6.84 13.52
N ALA A 203 17.79 -7.24 14.75
CA ALA A 203 18.31 -8.57 15.04
C ALA A 203 17.30 -9.68 14.72
N ALA A 204 16.02 -9.48 15.05
CA ALA A 204 14.94 -10.40 14.70
C ALA A 204 14.80 -10.59 13.18
N LEU A 205 14.86 -9.51 12.41
CA LEU A 205 14.78 -9.57 10.94
C LEU A 205 16.02 -10.22 10.31
N LYS A 206 17.22 -9.96 10.86
CA LYS A 206 18.45 -10.67 10.48
C LYS A 206 18.33 -12.17 10.76
N ASN A 207 17.76 -12.58 11.89
CA ASN A 207 17.50 -13.97 12.22
C ASN A 207 16.49 -14.63 11.26
N LEU A 208 15.41 -13.91 10.92
CA LEU A 208 14.45 -14.36 9.90
C LEU A 208 15.14 -14.59 8.55
N GLN A 209 16.01 -13.65 8.14
CA GLN A 209 16.75 -13.73 6.89
C GLN A 209 17.78 -14.88 6.88
N ALA A 210 18.50 -15.11 7.98
CA ALA A 210 19.36 -16.28 8.12
C ALA A 210 18.55 -17.59 7.99
N GLY A 211 17.35 -17.63 8.56
CA GLY A 211 16.39 -18.72 8.39
C GLY A 211 15.91 -18.91 6.93
N ASN A 212 15.84 -17.86 6.12
CA ASN A 212 15.50 -17.95 4.70
C ASN A 212 16.58 -18.65 3.85
N VAL A 213 17.84 -18.55 4.26
CA VAL A 213 18.96 -19.22 3.59
C VAL A 213 18.95 -20.73 3.86
N ARG A 214 18.60 -21.11 5.10
CA ARG A 214 18.59 -22.51 5.55
C ARG A 214 17.27 -23.24 5.26
N GLY A 215 16.18 -22.49 5.18
CA GLY A 215 14.82 -23.05 5.11
C GLY A 215 14.33 -23.35 3.70
N ARG A 216 13.46 -24.35 3.59
CA ARG A 216 12.74 -24.67 2.34
C ARG A 216 11.69 -23.62 1.94
N ARG A 217 11.18 -22.84 2.90
CA ARG A 217 10.22 -21.76 2.67
C ARG A 217 10.83 -20.43 3.09
N LYS A 218 10.81 -19.45 2.18
CA LYS A 218 11.31 -18.09 2.40
C LYS A 218 10.16 -17.16 2.76
N ILE A 219 10.34 -16.32 3.78
CA ILE A 219 9.47 -15.19 4.09
C ILE A 219 10.17 -13.96 3.53
N ARG A 220 9.55 -13.29 2.56
CA ARG A 220 10.08 -12.02 2.04
C ARG A 220 9.88 -10.91 3.06
N VAL A 221 10.81 -9.97 3.12
CA VAL A 221 10.74 -8.83 4.03
C VAL A 221 10.61 -7.55 3.21
N GLY A 222 9.71 -6.67 3.62
CA GLY A 222 9.57 -5.32 3.11
C GLY A 222 9.54 -4.31 4.24
N ILE A 223 9.96 -3.08 3.96
CA ILE A 223 9.89 -1.96 4.90
C ILE A 223 8.68 -1.10 4.53
N SER A 224 7.87 -0.76 5.52
CA SER A 224 6.87 0.31 5.41
C SER A 224 7.38 1.51 6.20
N PHE A 225 7.54 2.65 5.52
CA PHE A 225 8.13 3.87 6.08
C PHE A 225 7.19 5.07 5.91
N VAL A 226 6.84 5.74 7.01
CA VAL A 226 6.09 7.00 6.99
C VAL A 226 7.06 8.17 6.96
N VAL A 227 7.10 8.89 5.83
CA VAL A 227 7.96 10.06 5.65
C VAL A 227 7.30 11.34 6.16
N MET A 228 8.12 12.15 6.83
CA MET A 228 7.82 13.41 7.50
C MET A 228 8.99 14.37 7.32
N ARG A 229 8.78 15.68 7.55
CA ARG A 229 9.88 16.67 7.54
C ARG A 229 11.05 16.26 8.43
N ARG A 230 10.78 15.79 9.65
CA ARG A 230 11.83 15.41 10.60
C ARG A 230 12.68 14.20 10.20
N ASN A 231 12.17 13.30 9.36
CA ASN A 231 12.86 12.05 8.99
C ASN A 231 13.17 11.93 7.48
N VAL A 232 12.84 12.94 6.67
CA VAL A 232 13.07 12.90 5.21
C VAL A 232 14.53 12.65 4.82
N ALA A 233 15.48 13.07 5.68
CA ALA A 233 16.90 12.82 5.48
C ALA A 233 17.25 11.31 5.49
N ASP A 234 16.47 10.48 6.19
CA ASP A 234 16.69 9.04 6.28
C ASP A 234 16.42 8.32 4.96
N LEU A 235 15.68 8.94 4.03
CA LEU A 235 15.49 8.38 2.69
C LEU A 235 16.83 8.15 1.97
N LYS A 236 17.87 8.92 2.29
CA LYS A 236 19.23 8.74 1.76
C LYS A 236 19.88 7.42 2.20
N ARG A 237 19.43 6.86 3.33
CA ARG A 237 19.96 5.64 3.96
C ARG A 237 19.02 4.45 3.82
N MET A 238 17.98 4.57 2.99
CA MET A 238 16.97 3.54 2.87
C MET A 238 17.51 2.22 2.31
N ASP A 239 18.46 2.30 1.35
CA ASP A 239 19.12 1.12 0.80
C ASP A 239 19.98 0.41 1.87
N ASP A 240 20.70 1.17 2.70
CA ASP A 240 21.49 0.62 3.81
C ASP A 240 20.59 -0.12 4.81
N LEU A 241 19.49 0.50 5.24
CA LEU A 241 18.51 -0.12 6.12
C LEU A 241 17.90 -1.38 5.48
N ALA A 242 17.50 -1.30 4.20
CA ALA A 242 16.91 -2.43 3.49
C ALA A 242 17.88 -3.62 3.42
N ARG A 243 19.15 -3.38 3.09
CA ARG A 243 20.19 -4.43 3.10
C ARG A 243 20.42 -4.98 4.49
N GLU A 244 20.45 -4.11 5.50
CA GLU A 244 20.69 -4.50 6.89
C GLU A 244 19.63 -5.48 7.41
N VAL A 245 18.35 -5.23 7.13
CA VAL A 245 17.24 -6.08 7.59
C VAL A 245 16.86 -7.17 6.57
N GLY A 246 17.54 -7.23 5.42
CA GLY A 246 17.25 -8.18 4.35
C GLY A 246 15.93 -7.91 3.60
N ALA A 247 15.47 -6.66 3.58
CA ALA A 247 14.28 -6.27 2.85
C ALA A 247 14.55 -6.17 1.34
N ASP A 248 13.63 -6.69 0.53
CA ASP A 248 13.69 -6.59 -0.94
C ASP A 248 12.70 -5.56 -1.51
N LYS A 249 11.95 -4.90 -0.62
CA LYS A 249 10.98 -3.85 -0.93
C LYS A 249 10.98 -2.77 0.14
N VAL A 250 10.83 -1.53 -0.28
CA VAL A 250 10.51 -0.40 0.60
C VAL A 250 9.28 0.29 0.03
N LEU A 251 8.28 0.52 0.89
CA LEU A 251 7.16 1.38 0.62
C LEU A 251 7.29 2.64 1.46
N VAL A 252 7.36 3.80 0.81
CA VAL A 252 7.35 5.10 1.47
C VAL A 252 5.96 5.70 1.31
N SER A 253 5.34 6.10 2.42
CA SER A 253 4.06 6.81 2.46
C SER A 253 4.24 8.16 3.13
N ASN A 254 3.52 9.19 2.68
CA ASN A 254 3.39 10.41 3.48
C ASN A 254 2.63 10.12 4.79
N ILE A 255 2.86 10.95 5.78
CA ILE A 255 2.10 10.97 7.04
C ILE A 255 0.63 11.36 6.78
N LEU A 256 -0.30 10.64 7.42
CA LEU A 256 -1.66 11.11 7.66
C LEU A 256 -1.65 11.90 8.98
N PRO A 257 -1.91 13.20 8.97
CA PRO A 257 -1.83 14.03 10.17
C PRO A 257 -3.01 13.80 11.13
N TYR A 258 -2.72 13.24 12.31
CA TYR A 258 -3.69 13.06 13.40
C TYR A 258 -3.56 14.14 14.50
N SER A 259 -2.76 15.17 14.26
CA SER A 259 -2.68 16.38 15.09
C SER A 259 -2.21 17.54 14.23
N GLU A 260 -2.44 18.79 14.69
CA GLU A 260 -1.91 20.00 14.04
C GLU A 260 -0.38 19.95 13.89
N ASP A 261 0.32 19.41 14.88
CA ASP A 261 1.79 19.26 14.79
C ASP A 261 2.21 18.25 13.73
N MET A 262 1.43 17.18 13.51
CA MET A 262 1.70 16.24 12.41
C MET A 262 1.41 16.85 11.04
N GLU A 263 0.46 17.78 10.94
CA GLU A 263 0.20 18.52 9.71
C GLU A 263 1.44 19.32 9.27
N LYS A 264 2.11 19.99 10.24
CA LYS A 264 3.37 20.71 9.98
C LYS A 264 4.49 19.80 9.47
N GLU A 265 4.44 18.51 9.80
CA GLU A 265 5.41 17.50 9.36
C GLU A 265 5.13 16.94 7.95
N MET A 266 3.99 17.29 7.33
CA MET A 266 3.66 16.83 5.98
C MET A 266 4.66 17.35 4.95
N LEU A 267 5.02 16.47 4.03
CA LEU A 267 5.79 16.77 2.82
C LEU A 267 4.91 16.88 1.57
N CYS A 268 3.59 16.77 1.76
CA CYS A 268 2.61 16.69 0.68
C CYS A 268 1.56 17.81 0.68
N ALA A 269 1.82 18.92 1.39
CA ALA A 269 0.92 20.07 1.43
C ALA A 269 0.86 20.83 0.08
N LEU A 270 1.99 20.92 -0.62
CA LEU A 270 2.13 21.48 -1.97
C LEU A 270 2.67 20.39 -2.88
N THR A 271 1.82 19.42 -3.22
CA THR A 271 2.22 18.32 -4.09
C THR A 271 2.15 18.72 -5.54
N LEU A 272 2.92 18.01 -6.36
CA LEU A 272 2.78 17.99 -7.81
C LEU A 272 1.42 17.36 -8.19
N SER A 273 0.31 18.03 -7.87
CA SER A 273 -1.04 17.53 -8.13
C SER A 273 -1.40 17.83 -9.58
N THR A 274 -1.69 16.80 -10.38
CA THR A 274 -1.92 16.90 -11.83
C THR A 274 -2.98 17.91 -12.27
N ALA A 275 -3.83 18.43 -11.39
CA ALA A 275 -4.75 19.49 -11.77
C ALA A 275 -4.12 20.89 -11.78
N THR A 276 -3.02 21.10 -11.05
CA THR A 276 -2.19 22.29 -11.23
C THR A 276 -1.34 22.16 -12.51
N PHE A 277 -1.06 20.93 -12.98
CA PHE A 277 -0.07 20.66 -14.03
C PHE A 277 -0.61 20.18 -15.39
N SER A 278 -1.84 19.69 -15.55
CA SER A 278 -2.24 19.03 -16.83
C SER A 278 -3.22 19.79 -17.72
N SER A 279 -4.11 20.63 -17.17
CA SER A 279 -5.11 21.33 -18.00
C SER A 279 -4.60 22.65 -18.58
N ALA A 280 -3.51 23.21 -18.04
CA ALA A 280 -2.95 24.50 -18.46
C ALA A 280 -1.55 24.40 -19.12
N ALA A 281 -0.83 23.29 -18.92
CA ALA A 281 0.50 23.07 -19.46
C ALA A 281 0.46 22.87 -20.98
N ARG A 282 0.81 23.90 -21.74
CA ARG A 282 0.88 23.83 -23.21
C ARG A 282 2.16 23.17 -23.73
N THR A 283 3.23 23.15 -22.92
CA THR A 283 4.56 22.74 -23.37
C THR A 283 4.89 21.35 -22.82
N GLU A 284 5.17 20.41 -23.74
CA GLU A 284 5.77 19.12 -23.41
C GLU A 284 7.30 19.26 -23.40
N ILE A 285 7.93 18.85 -22.30
CA ILE A 285 9.40 18.77 -22.18
C ILE A 285 9.78 17.30 -22.05
N SER A 286 10.44 16.76 -23.09
CA SER A 286 10.99 15.41 -23.07
C SER A 286 12.48 15.46 -22.74
N LEU A 287 12.82 15.08 -21.50
CA LEU A 287 14.20 15.01 -21.04
C LEU A 287 14.91 13.76 -21.58
N PRO A 288 16.19 13.87 -21.96
CA PRO A 288 17.03 12.71 -22.20
C PRO A 288 17.44 12.05 -20.87
N ARG A 289 18.08 10.88 -20.95
CA ARG A 289 18.83 10.37 -19.79
C ARG A 289 20.03 11.28 -19.56
N MET A 290 20.15 11.78 -18.34
CA MET A 290 21.24 12.65 -17.93
C MET A 290 21.63 12.38 -16.48
N ASP A 291 22.85 12.77 -16.13
CA ASP A 291 23.34 12.61 -14.77
C ASP A 291 22.55 13.50 -13.80
N VAL A 292 22.17 12.94 -12.65
CA VAL A 292 21.58 13.68 -11.54
C VAL A 292 22.71 14.05 -10.59
N ALA A 293 23.34 15.19 -10.86
CA ALA A 293 24.53 15.69 -10.17
C ALA A 293 24.30 17.12 -9.65
N SER A 294 25.26 17.68 -8.90
CA SER A 294 25.15 19.03 -8.33
C SER A 294 24.83 20.11 -9.36
N HIS A 295 25.37 20.01 -10.57
CA HIS A 295 25.18 21.00 -11.65
C HIS A 295 23.85 20.81 -12.43
N THR A 296 23.20 19.64 -12.38
CA THR A 296 21.86 19.43 -12.98
C THR A 296 20.73 19.53 -11.98
N ARG A 297 21.03 19.40 -10.68
CA ARG A 297 20.05 19.35 -9.59
C ARG A 297 19.05 20.50 -9.63
N GLU A 298 19.52 21.75 -9.64
CA GLU A 298 18.62 22.90 -9.57
C GLU A 298 17.72 23.02 -10.82
N ALA A 299 18.26 22.71 -12.00
CA ALA A 299 17.47 22.71 -13.23
C ALA A 299 16.39 21.62 -13.23
N ILE A 300 16.73 20.40 -12.79
CA ILE A 300 15.77 19.30 -12.67
C ILE A 300 14.71 19.63 -11.61
N LEU A 301 15.12 20.17 -10.46
CA LEU A 301 14.18 20.59 -9.41
C LEU A 301 13.22 21.66 -9.91
N HIS A 302 13.71 22.64 -10.68
CA HIS A 302 12.86 23.68 -11.26
C HIS A 302 11.83 23.10 -12.23
N LEU A 303 12.23 22.19 -13.13
CA LEU A 303 11.33 21.51 -14.06
C LEU A 303 10.30 20.63 -13.34
N LEU A 304 10.69 19.98 -12.23
CA LEU A 304 9.76 19.21 -11.43
C LEU A 304 8.76 20.09 -10.68
N GLN A 305 9.08 21.36 -10.40
CA GLN A 305 8.20 22.34 -9.74
C GLN A 305 7.36 23.16 -10.73
N GLY A 306 7.78 23.24 -11.99
CA GLY A 306 7.16 24.04 -13.05
C GLY A 306 5.89 23.43 -13.63
N TYR A 307 5.20 24.23 -14.45
CA TYR A 307 3.89 23.89 -15.01
C TYR A 307 3.97 23.09 -16.34
N GLU A 308 5.08 22.41 -16.63
CA GLU A 308 5.29 21.73 -17.92
C GLU A 308 4.91 20.24 -17.89
N ASN A 309 4.52 19.69 -19.04
CA ASN A 309 4.30 18.26 -19.21
C ASN A 309 5.64 17.55 -19.38
N LEU A 310 6.20 17.05 -18.28
CA LEU A 310 7.52 16.41 -18.27
C LEU A 310 7.46 14.93 -18.68
N SER A 311 8.35 14.51 -19.57
CA SER A 311 8.59 13.11 -19.90
C SER A 311 10.07 12.77 -19.91
N LEU A 312 10.43 11.52 -19.66
CA LEU A 312 11.79 10.99 -19.82
C LEU A 312 11.81 10.07 -21.04
N MET A 313 12.44 10.51 -22.13
CA MET A 313 12.45 9.79 -23.42
C MET A 313 11.03 9.39 -23.86
N GLY A 314 10.07 10.32 -23.75
CA GLY A 314 8.66 10.09 -24.10
C GLY A 314 7.87 9.23 -23.09
N ASN A 315 8.45 8.88 -21.94
CA ASN A 315 7.71 8.24 -20.83
C ASN A 315 7.33 9.32 -19.82
N PRO A 316 6.03 9.61 -19.64
CA PRO A 316 5.61 10.70 -18.77
C PRO A 316 6.11 10.54 -17.33
N ILE A 317 6.50 11.66 -16.71
CA ILE A 317 6.91 11.74 -15.30
C ILE A 317 5.78 12.40 -14.51
N PHE A 318 4.72 11.64 -14.22
CA PHE A 318 3.61 12.10 -13.38
C PHE A 318 3.06 10.97 -12.51
N ALA A 319 2.31 11.35 -11.47
CA ALA A 319 1.48 10.44 -10.69
C ALA A 319 0.01 10.70 -11.01
N GLU A 320 -0.81 9.64 -11.16
CA GLU A 320 -2.26 9.81 -11.29
C GLU A 320 -2.83 10.37 -9.98
N THR A 321 -3.47 11.55 -10.03
CA THR A 321 -4.37 12.01 -8.95
C THR A 321 -5.78 11.50 -9.19
N ASN A 322 -6.69 11.71 -8.24
CA ASN A 322 -8.08 11.31 -8.38
C ASN A 322 -8.22 9.80 -8.67
N PHE A 323 -7.39 9.01 -7.99
CA PHE A 323 -7.24 7.57 -8.19
C PHE A 323 -7.10 6.89 -6.84
N CYS A 324 -7.96 5.91 -6.56
CA CYS A 324 -7.90 5.14 -5.33
C CYS A 324 -7.32 3.75 -5.56
N ARG A 325 -6.09 3.54 -5.09
CA ARG A 325 -5.40 2.27 -5.21
C ARG A 325 -6.16 1.08 -4.62
N PHE A 326 -6.96 1.26 -3.56
CA PHE A 326 -7.74 0.16 -2.99
C PHE A 326 -8.82 -0.39 -3.93
N VAL A 327 -9.48 0.47 -4.70
CA VAL A 327 -10.47 0.06 -5.70
C VAL A 327 -9.78 -0.57 -6.91
N GLU A 328 -8.62 -0.05 -7.27
CA GLU A 328 -7.81 -0.45 -8.42
C GLU A 328 -7.13 -1.81 -8.21
N ASP A 329 -6.62 -2.02 -7.01
CA ASP A 329 -6.08 -3.30 -6.54
C ASP A 329 -7.20 -4.28 -6.13
N ARG A 330 -8.48 -3.87 -6.28
CA ARG A 330 -9.69 -4.69 -6.08
C ARG A 330 -9.72 -5.30 -4.69
N THR A 331 -9.67 -4.41 -3.71
CA THR A 331 -9.45 -4.73 -2.31
C THR A 331 -10.74 -4.59 -1.50
N ALA A 332 -10.89 -5.42 -0.46
CA ALA A 332 -11.85 -5.21 0.64
C ALA A 332 -11.13 -5.32 1.99
N PHE A 333 -11.73 -4.75 3.02
CA PHE A 333 -11.21 -4.76 4.40
C PHE A 333 -12.26 -5.38 5.32
N VAL A 334 -11.84 -6.28 6.20
CA VAL A 334 -12.69 -6.86 7.25
C VAL A 334 -12.10 -6.52 8.60
N ARG A 335 -12.85 -5.73 9.37
CA ARG A 335 -12.50 -5.31 10.73
C ARG A 335 -12.59 -6.48 11.71
N TRP A 336 -11.96 -6.36 12.87
CA TRP A 336 -11.97 -7.38 13.93
C TRP A 336 -13.38 -7.85 14.34
N ASP A 337 -14.39 -6.97 14.26
CA ASP A 337 -15.80 -7.26 14.58
C ASP A 337 -16.62 -7.79 13.39
N GLY A 338 -15.98 -7.95 12.22
CA GLY A 338 -16.58 -8.47 11.00
C GLY A 338 -17.15 -7.41 10.06
N GLN A 339 -17.08 -6.12 10.42
CA GLN A 339 -17.50 -5.05 9.53
C GLN A 339 -16.66 -5.02 8.25
N VAL A 340 -17.32 -4.94 7.09
CA VAL A 340 -16.66 -4.87 5.78
C VAL A 340 -16.60 -3.43 5.31
N ALA A 341 -15.41 -2.91 5.10
CA ALA A 341 -15.14 -1.55 4.64
C ALA A 341 -14.43 -1.56 3.26
N PRO A 342 -14.50 -0.46 2.50
CA PRO A 342 -13.84 -0.35 1.20
C PRO A 342 -12.34 -0.07 1.26
N CYS A 343 -11.88 0.55 2.35
CA CYS A 343 -10.50 0.99 2.50
C CYS A 343 -10.13 1.13 3.97
N LEU A 344 -8.82 1.24 4.23
CA LEU A 344 -8.29 1.49 5.57
C LEU A 344 -8.78 2.82 6.15
N GLY A 345 -8.90 3.87 5.32
CA GLY A 345 -9.37 5.20 5.74
C GLY A 345 -10.86 5.30 6.10
N LEU A 346 -11.66 4.28 5.80
CA LEU A 346 -13.08 4.21 6.19
C LEU A 346 -13.36 3.01 7.13
N LEU A 347 -12.32 2.31 7.58
CA LEU A 347 -12.43 1.14 8.46
C LEU A 347 -12.86 1.54 9.89
N HIS A 348 -12.41 2.70 10.33
CA HIS A 348 -12.69 3.28 11.65
C HIS A 348 -12.93 4.78 11.55
N GLY A 349 -13.56 5.34 12.58
CA GLY A 349 -13.70 6.77 12.77
C GLY A 349 -12.53 7.39 13.53
N TYR A 350 -12.08 8.55 13.06
CA TYR A 350 -10.93 9.26 13.61
C TYR A 350 -10.91 10.73 13.16
N THR A 351 -10.08 11.54 13.82
CA THR A 351 -9.85 12.95 13.45
C THR A 351 -8.51 13.09 12.73
N THR A 352 -8.47 13.95 11.71
CA THR A 352 -7.25 14.37 11.00
C THR A 352 -7.18 15.88 10.90
N TYR A 353 -6.01 16.42 10.54
CA TYR A 353 -5.79 17.86 10.41
C TYR A 353 -5.23 18.17 9.03
N LEU A 354 -5.91 19.00 8.25
CA LEU A 354 -5.52 19.25 6.87
C LEU A 354 -5.90 20.65 6.42
N TYR A 355 -4.92 21.39 5.91
CA TYR A 355 -5.00 22.81 5.55
C TYR A 355 -5.52 23.69 6.70
N GLY A 356 -5.12 23.36 7.94
CA GLY A 356 -5.59 24.03 9.16
C GLY A 356 -7.00 23.64 9.60
N TYR A 357 -7.69 22.75 8.88
CA TYR A 357 -9.00 22.24 9.27
C TYR A 357 -8.88 20.97 10.10
N GLU A 358 -9.59 20.93 11.22
CA GLU A 358 -9.90 19.67 11.90
C GLU A 358 -10.96 18.92 11.09
N ARG A 359 -10.63 17.69 10.69
CA ARG A 359 -11.46 16.84 9.84
C ARG A 359 -11.87 15.57 10.56
N ASN A 360 -13.17 15.41 10.78
CA ASN A 360 -13.78 14.21 11.37
C ASN A 360 -14.13 13.18 10.28
N ILE A 361 -13.43 12.05 10.29
CA ILE A 361 -13.69 10.93 9.38
C ILE A 361 -14.66 9.97 10.04
N LYS A 362 -15.83 9.79 9.43
CA LYS A 362 -16.79 8.76 9.82
C LYS A 362 -16.46 7.43 9.11
N PRO A 363 -16.51 6.28 9.83
CA PRO A 363 -16.31 4.98 9.22
C PRO A 363 -17.45 4.66 8.27
N HIS A 364 -17.17 3.91 7.19
CA HIS A 364 -18.18 3.47 6.25
C HIS A 364 -18.03 1.99 5.93
N GLY A 365 -19.07 1.22 6.26
CA GLY A 365 -19.11 -0.21 6.02
C GLY A 365 -20.33 -0.65 5.23
N PHE A 366 -20.14 -1.68 4.39
CA PHE A 366 -21.16 -2.20 3.47
C PHE A 366 -21.90 -3.45 3.99
N GLY A 367 -21.55 -3.92 5.18
CA GLY A 367 -22.18 -5.05 5.87
C GLY A 367 -21.23 -5.74 6.85
N ASN A 368 -21.71 -6.76 7.58
CA ASN A 368 -20.92 -7.52 8.54
C ASN A 368 -20.88 -9.02 8.17
N VAL A 369 -19.67 -9.62 8.14
CA VAL A 369 -19.47 -11.04 7.73
C VAL A 369 -20.01 -12.06 8.74
N GLY A 370 -20.34 -11.63 9.96
CA GLY A 370 -21.07 -12.42 10.94
C GLY A 370 -22.57 -12.54 10.64
N GLN A 371 -23.13 -11.67 9.79
CA GLN A 371 -24.54 -11.62 9.44
C GLN A 371 -24.82 -12.06 7.99
N ARG A 372 -23.95 -11.68 7.05
CA ARG A 372 -24.09 -11.97 5.62
C ARG A 372 -22.76 -12.46 5.06
N THR A 373 -22.80 -13.23 3.98
CA THR A 373 -21.55 -13.67 3.34
C THR A 373 -20.80 -12.48 2.73
N LEU A 374 -19.45 -12.53 2.76
CA LEU A 374 -18.57 -11.55 2.12
C LEU A 374 -18.94 -11.40 0.64
N GLY A 375 -19.25 -12.51 -0.03
CA GLY A 375 -19.70 -12.50 -1.43
C GLY A 375 -20.98 -11.70 -1.64
N CYS A 376 -21.94 -11.78 -0.72
CA CYS A 376 -23.18 -11.01 -0.77
C CYS A 376 -22.93 -9.51 -0.54
N ILE A 377 -22.06 -9.17 0.42
CA ILE A 377 -21.67 -7.79 0.72
C ILE A 377 -20.92 -7.16 -0.46
N TRP A 378 -19.88 -7.84 -0.96
CA TRP A 378 -19.04 -7.38 -2.07
C TRP A 378 -19.82 -7.12 -3.37
N ARG A 379 -20.83 -7.95 -3.64
CA ARG A 379 -21.70 -7.85 -4.83
C ARG A 379 -22.92 -6.96 -4.63
N SER A 380 -23.13 -6.43 -3.43
CA SER A 380 -24.26 -5.54 -3.14
C SER A 380 -24.24 -4.31 -4.07
N ARG A 381 -25.44 -3.83 -4.43
CA ARG A 381 -25.61 -2.68 -5.33
C ARG A 381 -24.86 -1.45 -4.81
N ASN A 382 -24.94 -1.18 -3.51
CA ASN A 382 -24.32 0.00 -2.90
C ASN A 382 -22.78 -0.08 -2.95
N TYR A 383 -22.19 -1.24 -2.62
CA TYR A 383 -20.73 -1.38 -2.67
C TYR A 383 -20.21 -1.35 -4.11
N ARG A 384 -20.92 -1.96 -5.07
CA ARG A 384 -20.56 -1.86 -6.49
C ARG A 384 -20.59 -0.42 -6.99
N ARG A 385 -21.67 0.32 -6.70
CA ARG A 385 -21.80 1.74 -7.06
C ARG A 385 -20.71 2.60 -6.43
N PHE A 386 -20.35 2.34 -5.18
CA PHE A 386 -19.23 3.05 -4.54
C PHE A 386 -17.91 2.81 -5.28
N ARG A 387 -17.60 1.56 -5.66
CA ARG A 387 -16.39 1.26 -6.45
C ARG A 387 -16.41 1.93 -7.82
N GLU A 388 -17.55 1.95 -8.51
CA GLU A 388 -17.73 2.64 -9.79
C GLU A 388 -17.52 4.15 -9.66
N LYS A 389 -18.12 4.77 -8.64
CA LYS A 389 -17.97 6.21 -8.34
C LYS A 389 -16.52 6.60 -8.07
N ILE A 390 -15.79 5.78 -7.33
CA ILE A 390 -14.36 6.00 -7.05
C ILE A 390 -13.49 5.78 -8.30
N ARG A 391 -13.80 4.77 -9.11
CA ARG A 391 -13.10 4.50 -10.38
C ARG A 391 -13.19 5.67 -11.36
N ASN A 392 -14.36 6.30 -11.44
CA ASN A 392 -14.58 7.50 -12.26
C ASN A 392 -14.10 8.78 -11.55
N PHE A 393 -13.83 8.68 -10.26
CA PHE A 393 -13.54 9.79 -9.36
C PHE A 393 -14.56 10.92 -9.46
N ASP A 394 -15.84 10.58 -9.27
CA ASP A 394 -16.93 11.56 -9.28
C ASP A 394 -16.97 12.34 -7.95
N PHE A 395 -15.84 12.89 -7.49
CA PHE A 395 -15.68 13.66 -6.25
C PHE A 395 -14.96 14.97 -6.50
N ALA A 396 -15.24 15.98 -5.66
CA ALA A 396 -14.50 17.23 -5.71
C ALA A 396 -13.02 16.98 -5.37
N PRO A 397 -12.06 17.48 -6.15
CA PRO A 397 -10.65 17.25 -5.87
C PRO A 397 -10.13 18.27 -4.84
N CYS A 398 -10.59 18.13 -3.59
CA CYS A 398 -10.45 19.12 -2.51
C CYS A 398 -9.01 19.56 -2.19
N HIS A 399 -8.02 18.74 -2.53
CA HIS A 399 -6.60 19.06 -2.31
C HIS A 399 -6.05 20.12 -3.25
N ILE A 400 -6.69 20.36 -4.39
CA ILE A 400 -6.22 21.35 -5.38
C ILE A 400 -6.54 22.78 -4.94
N CYS A 401 -7.73 23.00 -4.38
CA CYS A 401 -8.18 24.34 -4.00
C CYS A 401 -7.76 24.75 -2.58
N GLY A 402 -7.00 23.91 -1.85
CA GLY A 402 -6.54 24.21 -0.49
C GLY A 402 -7.59 24.00 0.61
N GLY A 403 -8.70 23.33 0.30
CA GLY A 403 -9.77 23.03 1.26
C GLY A 403 -10.76 24.18 1.49
N CYS A 404 -11.91 23.83 2.07
CA CYS A 404 -12.92 24.75 2.58
C CYS A 404 -13.62 24.07 3.77
N ASN A 405 -14.66 24.69 4.34
CA ASN A 405 -15.43 24.12 5.44
C ASN A 405 -16.02 22.72 5.12
N LEU A 406 -16.26 22.38 3.85
CA LEU A 406 -16.70 21.03 3.45
C LEU A 406 -15.62 19.95 3.65
N LEU A 407 -14.37 20.33 3.97
CA LEU A 407 -13.29 19.41 4.31
C LEU A 407 -13.35 18.95 5.77
N GLU A 408 -14.14 19.60 6.64
CA GLU A 408 -14.23 19.28 8.06
C GLU A 408 -14.82 17.87 8.34
N SER A 409 -15.43 17.23 7.34
CA SER A 409 -15.83 15.83 7.44
C SER A 409 -15.69 15.07 6.12
N ASN A 410 -16.17 13.83 6.09
CA ASN A 410 -16.37 13.06 4.86
C ASN A 410 -17.86 12.92 4.50
N ASP A 411 -18.71 13.85 4.94
CA ASP A 411 -20.16 13.79 4.71
C ASP A 411 -20.57 14.27 3.32
N GLU A 412 -19.91 15.28 2.77
CA GLU A 412 -20.26 15.83 1.46
C GLU A 412 -19.08 16.48 0.73
N ASP A 413 -19.31 16.96 -0.48
CA ASP A 413 -18.38 17.84 -1.21
C ASP A 413 -19.11 18.91 -2.03
N CYS A 414 -18.35 19.85 -2.60
CA CYS A 414 -18.90 20.97 -3.37
C CYS A 414 -19.50 20.59 -4.74
N LEU A 415 -19.42 19.32 -5.15
CA LEU A 415 -20.12 18.80 -6.33
C LEU A 415 -21.48 18.19 -5.97
N GLY A 416 -21.90 18.28 -4.70
CA GLY A 416 -23.17 17.73 -4.22
C GLY A 416 -23.10 16.23 -3.93
N ASN A 417 -21.91 15.65 -3.84
CA ASN A 417 -21.77 14.27 -3.40
C ASN A 417 -22.05 14.16 -1.90
N THR A 418 -22.67 13.07 -1.50
CA THR A 418 -22.94 12.76 -0.09
C THR A 418 -22.10 11.58 0.41
N PHE A 419 -22.24 11.31 1.70
CA PHE A 419 -21.42 10.38 2.45
C PHE A 419 -21.34 8.98 1.82
N PRO A 420 -20.13 8.37 1.72
CA PRO A 420 -18.84 8.96 2.05
C PRO A 420 -18.23 9.79 0.89
N SER A 421 -17.79 11.00 1.19
CA SER A 421 -17.02 11.86 0.30
C SER A 421 -15.53 11.50 0.33
N CYS A 422 -14.95 11.23 -0.85
CA CYS A 422 -13.54 10.82 -1.00
C CYS A 422 -12.64 11.89 -1.62
N GLY A 423 -13.18 13.10 -1.87
CA GLY A 423 -12.45 14.20 -2.51
C GLY A 423 -11.20 14.65 -1.76
N GLY A 424 -11.34 14.86 -0.45
CA GLY A 424 -10.27 15.18 0.49
C GLY A 424 -9.51 13.98 1.05
N CYS A 425 -9.56 12.82 0.38
CA CYS A 425 -8.87 11.62 0.82
C CYS A 425 -7.44 11.58 0.27
N LEU A 426 -6.44 11.65 1.15
CA LEU A 426 -5.02 11.60 0.77
C LEU A 426 -4.60 10.31 0.04
N TRP A 427 -5.26 9.18 0.30
CA TRP A 427 -5.04 7.95 -0.50
C TRP A 427 -5.58 8.09 -1.91
N ALA A 428 -6.76 8.68 -2.07
CA ALA A 428 -7.42 8.83 -3.35
C ALA A 428 -6.81 9.95 -4.20
N GLN A 429 -5.99 10.81 -3.58
CA GLN A 429 -5.11 11.76 -4.27
C GLN A 429 -3.72 11.21 -4.57
N GLY A 430 -3.44 9.94 -4.24
CA GLY A 430 -2.13 9.32 -4.48
C GLY A 430 -1.01 9.81 -3.55
N LEU A 431 -1.34 10.52 -2.47
CA LEU A 431 -0.35 11.09 -1.54
C LEU A 431 0.06 10.10 -0.44
N ILE A 432 -0.84 9.21 -0.04
CA ILE A 432 -0.60 8.18 0.97
C ILE A 432 -0.67 6.79 0.33
N GLN A 433 0.19 5.89 0.79
CA GLN A 433 0.31 4.54 0.28
C GLN A 433 0.18 3.51 1.40
N CYS A 434 -0.33 2.32 1.05
CA CYS A 434 -0.35 1.15 1.93
C CYS A 434 0.22 -0.07 1.18
N PRO A 435 0.89 -1.01 1.88
CA PRO A 435 1.46 -2.22 1.27
C PRO A 435 0.45 -3.18 0.67
#